data_AF-A0AAW1H3I4-F1
#
_entry.id   AF-A0AAW1H3I4-F1
#
_cell.length_a   1.000
_cell.length_b   1.000
_cell.length_c   1.000
_cell.angle_alpha   90.00
_cell.angle_beta   90.00
_cell.angle_gamma   90.00
#
_symmetry.space_group_name_H-M   'P 1'
#
loop_
_entity.id
_entity.type
_entity.pdbx_description
1 polymer ?
#
loop_
_entity_poly.entity_id
_entity_poly.type
_entity_poly.pdbx_seq_one_letter_code
_entity_poly.pdbx_strand_id
1 'polypeptide(L)'
;MRQTAAVCDSMRHLLMNDDRVLSVTSFVGTSSPRFNSGYSPNMPSKNYGQFIVNTKSNEATQEVENTYIPTAAGEAVPLRQIATVSADWREGQINRRNGVFTVTVRADLKRGENANTVQVKVSKIVDEVKSKPEYNGVNIAYGGLAGSDSETTPRIFSALMIAVFIIYLILVFHYKKISLANLTLASTALCLFGAAFGIWITGHE
;
A
#
# COMPACT_ATOMS: atom_id res chain seq x y z
N MET A 1 37.67 -8.73 -15.33
CA MET A 1 37.25 -8.20 -14.01
C MET A 1 37.78 -6.80 -13.75
N ARG A 2 39.08 -6.53 -13.51
CA ARG A 2 39.55 -5.15 -13.21
C ARG A 2 39.27 -4.15 -14.34
N GLN A 3 39.53 -4.53 -15.59
CA GLN A 3 39.21 -3.74 -16.78
C GLN A 3 37.70 -3.57 -16.96
N THR A 4 36.93 -4.65 -16.82
CA THR A 4 35.46 -4.65 -16.90
C THR A 4 34.84 -3.72 -15.87
N ALA A 5 35.34 -3.73 -14.64
CA ALA A 5 34.89 -2.84 -13.57
C ALA A 5 35.15 -1.37 -13.92
N ALA A 6 36.34 -1.04 -14.42
CA ALA A 6 36.68 0.33 -14.83
C ALA A 6 35.78 0.84 -15.98
N VAL A 7 35.48 -0.02 -16.95
CA VAL A 7 34.54 0.31 -18.04
C VAL A 7 33.13 0.49 -17.50
N CYS A 8 32.68 -0.40 -16.61
CA CYS A 8 31.36 -0.30 -16.01
C CYS A 8 31.19 0.96 -15.16
N ASP A 9 32.21 1.35 -14.40
CA ASP A 9 32.20 2.57 -13.59
C ASP A 9 32.16 3.83 -14.45
N SER A 10 32.93 3.85 -15.54
CA SER A 10 32.93 4.95 -16.52
C SER A 10 31.56 5.10 -17.18
N MET A 11 30.97 3.98 -17.60
CA MET A 11 29.64 3.97 -18.23
C MET A 11 28.54 4.37 -17.24
N ARG A 12 28.62 3.91 -15.99
CA ARG A 12 27.71 4.35 -14.91
C ARG A 12 27.77 5.86 -14.72
N HIS A 13 28.97 6.44 -14.66
CA HIS A 13 29.13 7.88 -14.48
C HIS A 13 28.57 8.68 -15.67
N LEU A 14 28.74 8.18 -16.89
CA LEU A 14 28.20 8.81 -18.08
C LEU A 14 26.67 8.78 -18.09
N LEU A 15 26.07 7.63 -17.76
CA LEU A 15 24.62 7.48 -17.66
C LEU A 15 24.01 8.29 -16.50
N MET A 16 24.73 8.45 -15.38
CA MET A 16 24.25 9.27 -14.26
C MET A 16 24.33 10.78 -14.54
N ASN A 17 25.15 11.21 -15.49
CA ASN A 17 25.20 12.61 -15.94
C ASN A 17 24.12 12.93 -16.99
N ASP A 18 23.33 11.95 -17.42
CA ASP A 18 22.23 12.17 -18.35
C ASP A 18 20.96 12.58 -17.60
N ASP A 19 20.40 13.74 -17.94
CA ASP A 19 19.19 14.28 -17.30
C ASP A 19 17.96 13.37 -17.44
N ARG A 20 17.95 12.43 -18.39
CA ARG A 20 16.85 11.48 -18.62
C ARG A 20 16.86 10.31 -17.64
N VAL A 21 18.00 10.09 -16.98
CA VAL A 21 18.25 8.95 -16.08
C VAL A 21 18.04 9.37 -14.62
N LEU A 22 17.21 8.62 -13.90
CA LEU A 22 16.94 8.85 -12.48
C LEU A 22 17.92 8.09 -11.58
N SER A 23 18.23 6.85 -11.96
CA SER A 23 19.18 6.02 -11.22
C SER A 23 19.79 4.93 -12.10
N VAL A 24 21.02 4.54 -11.77
CA VAL A 24 21.75 3.47 -12.46
C VAL A 24 22.31 2.51 -11.43
N THR A 25 22.06 1.22 -11.61
CA THR A 25 22.69 0.14 -10.84
C THR A 25 23.47 -0.76 -11.79
N SER A 26 24.74 -1.02 -11.49
CA SER A 26 25.63 -1.84 -12.32
C SER A 26 26.08 -3.09 -11.58
N PHE A 27 26.07 -4.24 -12.27
CA PHE A 27 26.56 -5.52 -11.79
C PHE A 27 27.73 -5.96 -12.66
N VAL A 28 28.92 -6.12 -12.06
CA VAL A 28 30.14 -6.47 -12.78
C VAL A 28 30.40 -7.96 -12.64
N GLY A 29 30.57 -8.63 -13.77
CA GLY A 29 30.94 -10.05 -13.86
C GLY A 29 29.83 -11.04 -13.53
N THR A 30 28.63 -10.57 -13.23
CA THR A 30 27.43 -11.39 -12.97
C THR A 30 26.17 -10.61 -13.32
N SER A 31 25.06 -11.30 -13.49
CA SER A 31 23.73 -10.70 -13.53
C SER A 31 23.27 -10.28 -12.13
N SER A 32 22.27 -9.41 -12.04
CA SER A 32 21.72 -9.00 -10.73
C SER A 32 21.18 -10.21 -9.95
N PRO A 33 21.35 -10.25 -8.62
CA PRO A 33 20.79 -11.30 -7.78
C PRO A 33 19.27 -11.44 -7.96
N ARG A 34 18.72 -12.64 -7.74
CA ARG A 34 17.29 -13.00 -7.95
C ARG A 34 16.29 -12.33 -6.99
N PHE A 35 16.43 -11.04 -6.72
CA PHE A 35 15.36 -10.19 -6.21
C PHE A 35 14.58 -9.51 -7.35
N ASN A 36 15.11 -9.54 -8.58
CA ASN A 36 14.47 -8.98 -9.77
C ASN A 36 14.13 -10.11 -10.75
N SER A 37 12.83 -10.40 -10.95
CA SER A 37 12.33 -11.56 -11.70
C SER A 37 12.36 -11.43 -13.23
N GLY A 38 13.01 -10.41 -13.80
CA GLY A 38 12.83 -10.01 -15.20
C GLY A 38 13.81 -10.61 -16.21
N TYR A 39 14.85 -11.33 -15.77
CA TYR A 39 15.86 -11.88 -16.67
C TYR A 39 16.39 -13.22 -16.17
N SER A 40 16.75 -14.09 -17.11
CA SER A 40 17.48 -15.33 -16.81
C SER A 40 18.86 -14.96 -16.28
N PRO A 41 19.30 -15.51 -15.13
CA PRO A 41 20.63 -15.24 -14.63
C PRO A 41 21.68 -15.73 -15.63
N ASN A 42 22.47 -14.81 -16.16
CA ASN A 42 23.65 -15.16 -16.93
C ASN A 42 24.73 -15.66 -15.97
N MET A 43 25.41 -16.76 -16.33
CA MET A 43 26.49 -17.31 -15.53
C MET A 43 27.62 -16.27 -15.36
N PRO A 44 28.28 -16.21 -14.19
CA PRO A 44 29.35 -15.26 -13.95
C PRO A 44 30.44 -15.35 -15.01
N SER A 45 30.77 -14.22 -15.63
CA SER A 45 31.74 -14.13 -16.72
C SER A 45 32.67 -12.96 -16.47
N LYS A 46 33.96 -13.11 -16.80
CA LYS A 46 34.96 -12.06 -16.52
C LYS A 46 34.74 -10.78 -17.32
N ASN A 47 33.94 -10.83 -18.39
CA ASN A 47 33.73 -9.77 -19.38
C ASN A 47 32.24 -9.38 -19.53
N TYR A 48 31.41 -9.71 -18.55
CA TYR A 48 29.99 -9.38 -18.54
C TYR A 48 29.70 -8.24 -17.56
N GLY A 49 28.76 -7.37 -17.91
CA GLY A 49 28.21 -6.38 -17.01
C GLY A 49 26.73 -6.17 -17.31
N GLN A 50 25.90 -6.03 -16.27
CA GLN A 50 24.48 -5.73 -16.40
C GLN A 50 24.18 -4.37 -15.78
N PHE A 51 23.38 -3.55 -16.47
CA PHE A 51 22.95 -2.25 -16.00
C PHE A 51 21.43 -2.25 -15.86
N ILE A 52 20.94 -1.79 -14.72
CA ILE A 52 19.54 -1.47 -14.49
C ILE A 52 19.46 0.06 -14.44
N VAL A 53 18.81 0.63 -15.44
CA VAL A 53 18.67 2.09 -15.60
C VAL A 53 17.21 2.44 -15.41
N ASN A 54 16.93 3.34 -14.47
CA ASN A 54 15.59 3.90 -14.29
C ASN A 54 15.51 5.25 -15.03
N THR A 55 14.54 5.40 -15.91
CA THR A 55 14.35 6.59 -16.76
C THR A 55 13.08 7.34 -16.38
N LYS A 56 12.97 8.61 -16.80
CA LYS A 56 11.82 9.46 -16.48
C LYS A 56 10.53 9.04 -17.20
N SER A 57 10.62 8.48 -18.41
CA SER A 57 9.47 8.10 -19.23
C SER A 57 9.83 7.02 -20.26
N ASN A 58 8.83 6.49 -20.96
CA ASN A 58 9.03 5.54 -22.06
C ASN A 58 9.86 6.12 -23.20
N GLU A 59 9.57 7.37 -23.56
CA GLU A 59 10.26 8.10 -24.62
C GLU A 59 11.73 8.27 -24.25
N ALA A 60 12.00 8.67 -23.00
CA ALA A 60 13.35 8.78 -22.47
C ALA A 60 14.13 7.46 -22.57
N THR A 61 13.49 6.30 -22.32
CA THR A 61 14.12 5.00 -22.50
C THR A 61 14.56 4.76 -23.94
N GLN A 62 13.69 5.03 -24.91
CA GLN A 62 14.01 4.88 -26.34
C GLN A 62 15.14 5.82 -26.78
N GLU A 63 15.17 7.04 -26.24
CA GLU A 63 16.24 7.97 -26.58
C GLU A 63 17.58 7.62 -25.92
N VAL A 64 17.58 7.01 -24.72
CA VAL A 64 18.80 6.54 -24.05
C VAL A 64 19.52 5.49 -24.90
N GLU A 65 18.78 4.63 -25.62
CA GLU A 65 19.36 3.66 -26.57
C GLU A 65 20.17 4.31 -27.70
N ASN A 66 19.81 5.54 -28.07
CA ASN A 66 20.44 6.32 -29.11
C ASN A 66 21.61 7.19 -28.60
N THR A 67 21.94 7.09 -27.30
CA THR A 67 23.00 7.90 -26.69
C THR A 67 24.36 7.46 -27.21
N TYR A 68 25.17 8.44 -27.62
CA TYR A 68 26.52 8.20 -28.11
C TYR A 68 27.50 7.99 -26.95
N ILE A 69 28.15 6.84 -26.94
CA ILE A 69 29.13 6.46 -25.93
C ILE A 69 30.54 6.61 -26.54
N PRO A 70 31.43 7.40 -25.92
CA PRO A 70 32.80 7.53 -26.39
C PRO A 70 33.53 6.18 -26.26
N THR A 71 34.11 5.70 -27.35
CA THR A 71 34.91 4.47 -27.34
C THR A 71 36.40 4.79 -27.19
N ALA A 72 37.19 3.81 -26.75
CA ALA A 72 38.64 3.95 -26.69
C ALA A 72 39.30 4.20 -28.05
N ALA A 73 38.58 3.95 -29.17
CA ALA A 73 39.03 4.18 -30.53
C ALA A 73 38.78 5.63 -31.02
N GLY A 74 38.18 6.50 -30.20
CA GLY A 74 37.97 7.92 -30.50
C GLY A 74 36.66 8.24 -31.23
N GLU A 75 36.02 7.25 -31.86
CA GLU A 75 34.68 7.40 -32.43
C GLU A 75 33.61 7.09 -31.37
N ALA A 76 32.56 7.91 -31.31
CA ALA A 76 31.42 7.66 -30.45
C ALA A 76 30.43 6.75 -31.18
N VAL A 77 30.01 5.67 -30.52
CA VAL A 77 29.03 4.72 -31.07
C VAL A 77 27.74 4.77 -30.25
N PRO A 78 26.56 4.63 -30.86
CA PRO A 78 25.31 4.60 -30.12
C PRO A 78 25.24 3.37 -29.20
N LEU A 79 24.67 3.53 -28.01
CA LEU A 79 24.59 2.51 -26.97
C LEU A 79 24.04 1.16 -27.47
N ARG A 80 23.03 1.18 -28.35
CA ARG A 80 22.46 -0.04 -28.97
C ARG A 80 23.45 -0.92 -29.74
N GLN A 81 24.59 -0.39 -30.18
CA GLN A 81 25.59 -1.18 -30.91
C GLN A 81 26.51 -1.97 -29.98
N ILE A 82 26.63 -1.55 -28.72
CA ILE A 82 27.54 -2.14 -27.73
C ILE A 82 26.81 -2.83 -26.58
N ALA A 83 25.50 -2.60 -26.43
CA ALA A 83 24.66 -3.20 -25.41
C ALA A 83 23.28 -3.57 -25.97
N THR A 84 22.76 -4.72 -25.54
CA THR A 84 21.35 -5.06 -25.74
C THR A 84 20.52 -4.26 -24.76
N VAL A 85 19.75 -3.29 -25.24
CA VAL A 85 18.81 -2.54 -24.42
C VAL A 85 17.43 -3.16 -24.58
N SER A 86 16.77 -3.42 -23.45
CA SER A 86 15.40 -3.91 -23.40
C SER A 86 14.63 -3.05 -22.41
N ALA A 87 13.64 -2.31 -22.91
CA ALA A 87 12.69 -1.62 -22.06
C ALA A 87 11.71 -2.64 -21.46
N ASP A 88 11.72 -2.79 -20.14
CA ASP A 88 10.75 -3.61 -19.41
C ASP A 88 10.07 -2.75 -18.34
N TRP A 89 8.75 -2.88 -18.26
CA TRP A 89 7.95 -2.21 -17.25
C TRP A 89 7.91 -3.08 -15.99
N ARG A 90 8.34 -2.54 -14.85
CA ARG A 90 8.33 -3.27 -13.58
C ARG A 90 7.69 -2.45 -12.48
N GLU A 91 6.89 -3.10 -11.65
CA GLU A 91 6.30 -2.48 -10.47
C GLU A 91 7.42 -2.12 -9.47
N GLY A 92 7.65 -0.82 -9.27
CA GLY A 92 8.63 -0.34 -8.29
C GLY A 92 8.34 -0.77 -6.85
N GLN A 93 7.09 -1.15 -6.57
CA GLN A 93 6.68 -1.69 -5.27
C GLN A 93 5.48 -2.62 -5.43
N ILE A 94 5.61 -3.84 -4.90
CA ILE A 94 4.50 -4.79 -4.84
C ILE A 94 3.86 -4.71 -3.46
N ASN A 95 2.70 -4.06 -3.38
CA ASN A 95 1.93 -3.97 -2.15
C ASN A 95 0.90 -5.09 -2.06
N ARG A 96 0.82 -5.72 -0.89
CA ARG A 96 -0.17 -6.74 -0.58
C ARG A 96 -0.80 -6.47 0.79
N ARG A 97 -2.10 -6.67 0.90
CA ARG A 97 -2.82 -6.68 2.19
C ARG A 97 -3.43 -8.06 2.37
N ASN A 98 -3.10 -8.73 3.48
CA ASN A 98 -3.51 -10.11 3.75
C ASN A 98 -3.21 -11.09 2.59
N GLY A 99 -2.07 -10.91 1.92
CA GLY A 99 -1.63 -11.77 0.81
C GLY A 99 -2.20 -11.43 -0.56
N VAL A 100 -3.16 -10.50 -0.67
CA VAL A 100 -3.77 -10.09 -1.94
C VAL A 100 -3.08 -8.83 -2.46
N PHE A 101 -2.76 -8.77 -3.76
CA PHE A 101 -2.23 -7.56 -4.40
C PHE A 101 -3.19 -6.39 -4.18
N THR A 102 -2.69 -5.26 -3.68
CA THR A 102 -3.53 -4.14 -3.26
C THR A 102 -2.87 -2.82 -3.63
N VAL A 103 -3.63 -1.97 -4.31
CA VAL A 103 -3.27 -0.56 -4.50
C VAL A 103 -3.89 0.24 -3.35
N THR A 104 -3.07 1.05 -2.67
CA THR A 104 -3.52 1.86 -1.54
C THR A 104 -3.73 3.30 -1.98
N VAL A 105 -4.96 3.78 -1.90
CA VAL A 105 -5.31 5.19 -2.10
C VAL A 105 -5.46 5.84 -0.73
N ARG A 106 -4.77 6.96 -0.51
CA ARG A 106 -4.82 7.73 0.74
C ARG A 106 -5.39 9.11 0.47
N ALA A 107 -6.25 9.57 1.36
CA ALA A 107 -6.83 10.90 1.37
C ALA A 107 -6.84 11.41 2.81
N ASP A 108 -6.38 12.64 2.99
CA ASP A 108 -6.38 13.29 4.30
C ASP A 108 -7.66 14.11 4.48
N LEU A 109 -8.14 14.15 5.72
CA LEU A 109 -9.33 14.92 6.07
C LEU A 109 -8.97 16.41 6.11
N LYS A 110 -9.78 17.24 5.45
CA LYS A 110 -9.63 18.69 5.54
C LYS A 110 -9.84 19.16 6.98
N ARG A 111 -9.03 20.13 7.42
CA ARG A 111 -9.09 20.67 8.78
C ARG A 111 -10.48 21.23 9.08
N GLY A 112 -11.04 20.84 10.23
CA GLY A 112 -12.36 21.27 10.70
C GLY A 112 -13.53 20.43 10.17
N GLU A 113 -13.29 19.45 9.30
CA GLU A 113 -14.31 18.49 8.88
C GLU A 113 -14.38 17.30 9.82
N ASN A 114 -15.57 16.70 9.92
CA ASN A 114 -15.78 15.47 10.69
C ASN A 114 -15.49 14.24 9.83
N ALA A 115 -14.66 13.33 10.36
CA ALA A 115 -14.25 12.12 9.65
C ALA A 115 -15.44 11.21 9.28
N ASN A 116 -16.41 11.06 10.18
CA ASN A 116 -17.57 10.18 9.97
C ASN A 116 -18.48 10.72 8.86
N THR A 117 -18.72 12.03 8.83
CA THR A 117 -19.55 12.66 7.81
C THR A 117 -18.90 12.60 6.42
N VAL A 118 -17.58 12.83 6.34
CA VAL A 118 -16.84 12.75 5.09
C VAL A 118 -16.72 11.31 4.60
N GLN A 119 -16.51 10.35 5.50
CA GLN A 119 -16.44 8.93 5.16
C GLN A 119 -17.70 8.43 4.44
N VAL A 120 -18.89 8.88 4.87
CA VAL A 120 -20.17 8.54 4.20
C VAL A 120 -20.25 9.12 2.78
N LYS A 121 -19.66 10.29 2.54
CA LYS A 121 -19.58 10.87 1.18
C LYS A 121 -18.60 10.07 0.31
N VAL A 122 -17.44 9.71 0.87
CA VAL A 122 -16.43 8.89 0.18
C VAL A 122 -17.00 7.54 -0.19
N SER A 123 -17.74 6.88 0.71
CA SER A 123 -18.32 5.57 0.42
C SER A 123 -19.28 5.61 -0.76
N LYS A 124 -20.11 6.65 -0.87
CA LYS A 124 -21.01 6.84 -2.02
C LYS A 124 -20.25 6.96 -3.35
N ILE A 125 -19.16 7.73 -3.37
CA ILE A 125 -18.32 7.89 -4.57
C ILE A 125 -17.67 6.55 -4.93
N VAL A 126 -17.18 5.82 -3.94
CA VAL A 126 -16.55 4.51 -4.15
C VAL A 126 -17.56 3.49 -4.66
N ASP A 127 -18.79 3.48 -4.15
CA ASP A 127 -19.86 2.61 -4.61
C ASP A 127 -20.27 2.94 -6.05
N GLU A 128 -20.33 4.23 -6.40
CA GLU A 128 -20.57 4.68 -7.78
C GLU A 128 -19.45 4.21 -8.73
N VAL A 129 -18.19 4.35 -8.34
CA VAL A 129 -17.05 3.87 -9.15
C VAL A 129 -17.10 2.36 -9.31
N LYS A 130 -17.38 1.62 -8.23
CA LYS A 130 -17.46 0.16 -8.25
C LYS A 130 -18.61 -0.36 -9.11
N SER A 131 -19.68 0.43 -9.29
CA SER A 131 -20.81 0.08 -10.14
C SER A 131 -20.49 0.06 -11.64
N LYS A 132 -19.38 0.68 -12.06
CA LYS A 132 -18.96 0.66 -13.46
C LYS A 132 -18.45 -0.74 -13.84
N PRO A 133 -18.83 -1.27 -15.02
CA PRO A 133 -18.46 -2.63 -15.44
C PRO A 133 -16.95 -2.83 -15.62
N GLU A 134 -16.21 -1.74 -15.83
CA GLU A 134 -14.75 -1.73 -15.96
C GLU A 134 -14.02 -2.15 -14.67
N TYR A 135 -14.67 -2.05 -13.51
CA TYR A 135 -14.11 -2.45 -12.22
C TYR A 135 -14.71 -3.74 -11.65
N ASN A 136 -15.34 -4.55 -12.51
CA ASN A 136 -15.91 -5.82 -12.07
C ASN A 136 -14.80 -6.78 -11.59
N GLY A 137 -14.96 -7.31 -10.38
CA GLY A 137 -13.94 -8.14 -9.71
C GLY A 137 -12.96 -7.38 -8.80
N VAL A 138 -13.04 -6.05 -8.70
CA VAL A 138 -12.24 -5.28 -7.75
C VAL A 138 -12.86 -5.33 -6.35
N ASN A 139 -12.09 -5.80 -5.37
CA ASN A 139 -12.46 -5.75 -3.96
C ASN A 139 -11.91 -4.47 -3.32
N ILE A 140 -12.80 -3.70 -2.68
CA ILE A 140 -12.45 -2.44 -2.02
C ILE A 140 -12.61 -2.64 -0.52
N ALA A 141 -11.53 -2.38 0.22
CA ALA A 141 -11.51 -2.45 1.66
C ALA A 141 -11.10 -1.10 2.24
N TYR A 142 -11.91 -0.56 3.16
CA TYR A 142 -11.58 0.67 3.86
C TYR A 142 -10.51 0.42 4.94
N GLY A 143 -9.68 1.43 5.14
CA GLY A 143 -8.69 1.51 6.22
C GLY A 143 -8.95 2.74 7.08
N GLY A 144 -7.97 3.11 7.90
CA GLY A 144 -8.08 4.27 8.78
C GLY A 144 -9.19 4.12 9.82
N LEU A 145 -9.82 5.24 10.20
CA LEU A 145 -10.84 5.28 11.25
C LEU A 145 -12.01 4.33 10.97
N ALA A 146 -12.58 4.39 9.76
CA ALA A 146 -13.70 3.51 9.38
C ALA A 146 -13.33 2.02 9.43
N GLY A 147 -12.11 1.68 9.02
CA GLY A 147 -11.59 0.31 9.13
C GLY A 147 -11.44 -0.13 10.59
N SER A 148 -10.82 0.70 11.43
CA SER A 148 -10.64 0.43 12.86
C SER A 148 -11.97 0.32 13.60
N ASP A 149 -12.94 1.19 13.29
CA ASP A 149 -14.28 1.15 13.88
C ASP A 149 -15.01 -0.14 13.48
N SER A 150 -14.92 -0.54 12.21
CA SER A 150 -15.55 -1.77 11.72
C SER A 150 -14.96 -3.04 12.36
N GLU A 151 -13.69 -3.01 12.77
CA GLU A 151 -13.04 -4.14 13.43
C GLU A 151 -13.28 -4.13 14.95
N THR A 152 -13.27 -2.97 15.59
CA THR A 152 -13.37 -2.84 17.06
C THR A 152 -14.80 -2.83 17.57
N THR A 153 -15.72 -2.17 16.87
CA THR A 153 -17.13 -2.02 17.29
C THR A 153 -17.81 -3.36 17.54
N PRO A 154 -17.73 -4.37 16.65
CA PRO A 154 -18.37 -5.67 16.90
C PRO A 154 -17.79 -6.40 18.13
N ARG A 155 -16.48 -6.24 18.39
CA ARG A 155 -15.81 -6.84 19.55
C ARG A 155 -16.28 -6.22 20.86
N ILE A 156 -16.49 -4.90 20.86
CA ILE A 156 -17.01 -4.18 22.03
C ILE A 156 -18.45 -4.62 22.33
N PHE A 157 -19.30 -4.68 21.31
CA PHE A 157 -20.69 -5.12 21.48
C PHE A 157 -20.80 -6.58 21.93
N SER A 158 -19.99 -7.47 21.37
CA SER A 158 -20.00 -8.88 21.79
C SER A 158 -19.55 -9.04 23.25
N ALA A 159 -18.50 -8.33 23.67
CA ALA A 159 -18.05 -8.31 25.06
C ALA A 159 -19.12 -7.75 26.01
N LEU A 160 -19.79 -6.65 25.63
CA LEU A 160 -20.88 -6.05 26.39
C LEU A 160 -22.04 -7.04 26.60
N MET A 161 -22.46 -7.73 25.55
CA MET A 161 -23.56 -8.70 25.64
C MET A 161 -23.22 -9.88 26.55
N ILE A 162 -21.98 -10.37 26.51
CA ILE A 162 -21.50 -11.42 27.42
C ILE A 162 -21.52 -10.93 28.87
N ALA A 163 -21.06 -9.70 29.12
CA ALA A 163 -21.08 -9.13 30.47
C ALA A 163 -22.51 -8.97 31.02
N VAL A 164 -23.43 -8.44 30.22
CA VAL A 164 -24.85 -8.31 30.58
C VAL A 164 -25.46 -9.68 30.88
N PHE A 165 -25.13 -10.70 30.08
CA PHE A 165 -25.60 -12.06 30.30
C PHE A 165 -25.11 -12.65 31.62
N ILE A 166 -23.82 -12.48 31.95
CA ILE A 166 -23.24 -12.95 33.22
C ILE A 166 -23.90 -12.24 34.41
N ILE A 167 -24.04 -10.91 34.34
CA ILE A 167 -24.70 -10.13 35.39
C ILE A 167 -26.14 -10.60 35.58
N TYR A 168 -26.86 -10.83 34.48
CA TYR A 168 -28.22 -11.35 34.54
C TYR A 168 -28.30 -12.70 35.26
N LEU A 169 -27.39 -13.64 34.97
CA LEU A 169 -27.33 -14.92 35.69
C LEU A 169 -27.08 -14.72 37.18
N ILE A 170 -26.13 -13.86 37.56
CA ILE A 170 -25.85 -13.54 38.98
C ILE A 170 -27.11 -12.98 39.65
N LEU A 171 -27.86 -12.09 38.99
CA LEU A 171 -29.10 -11.51 39.52
C LEU A 171 -30.20 -12.57 39.68
N VAL A 172 -30.34 -13.50 38.73
CA VAL A 172 -31.31 -14.61 38.84
C VAL A 172 -30.98 -15.52 40.02
N PHE A 173 -29.70 -15.85 40.22
CA PHE A 173 -29.26 -16.65 41.37
C PHE A 173 -29.44 -15.89 42.70
N HIS A 174 -29.17 -14.59 42.73
CA HIS A 174 -29.28 -13.76 43.92
C HIS A 174 -30.74 -13.60 44.38
N TYR A 175 -31.63 -13.20 43.46
CA TYR A 175 -33.04 -12.96 43.81
C TYR A 175 -33.88 -14.23 43.88
N LYS A 176 -33.40 -15.36 43.32
CA LYS A 176 -34.14 -16.64 43.18
C LYS A 176 -35.52 -16.49 42.51
N LYS A 177 -35.78 -15.35 41.88
CA LYS A 177 -37.03 -14.95 41.24
C LYS A 177 -36.68 -14.17 39.98
N ILE A 178 -37.04 -14.74 38.83
CA ILE A 178 -36.73 -14.17 37.49
C ILE A 178 -37.37 -12.78 37.32
N SER A 179 -38.56 -12.57 37.88
CA SER A 179 -39.29 -11.29 37.78
C SER A 179 -38.50 -10.10 38.38
N LEU A 180 -37.83 -10.30 39.52
CA LEU A 180 -37.04 -9.24 40.17
C LEU A 180 -35.73 -8.95 39.40
N ALA A 181 -35.13 -9.97 38.80
CA ALA A 181 -33.93 -9.82 37.96
C ALA A 181 -34.25 -9.00 36.69
N ASN A 182 -35.35 -9.30 36.01
CA ASN A 182 -35.79 -8.55 34.83
C ASN A 182 -36.14 -7.10 35.16
N LEU A 183 -36.82 -6.86 36.29
CA LEU A 183 -37.14 -5.51 36.76
C LEU A 183 -35.87 -4.68 37.00
N THR A 184 -34.87 -5.29 37.66
CA THR A 184 -33.58 -4.63 37.94
C THR A 184 -32.82 -4.35 36.64
N LEU A 185 -32.76 -5.30 35.72
CA LEU A 185 -32.07 -5.14 34.44
C LEU A 185 -32.72 -4.04 33.58
N ALA A 186 -34.06 -3.99 33.54
CA ALA A 186 -34.79 -2.94 32.83
C ALA A 186 -34.54 -1.56 33.44
N SER A 187 -34.51 -1.45 34.77
CA SER A 187 -34.19 -0.19 35.44
C SER A 187 -32.77 0.27 35.13
N THR A 188 -31.77 -0.62 35.17
CA THR A 188 -30.38 -0.29 34.84
C THR A 188 -30.22 0.11 33.38
N ALA A 189 -30.92 -0.57 32.46
CA ALA A 189 -30.94 -0.19 31.04
C ALA A 189 -31.55 1.22 30.85
N LEU A 190 -32.60 1.55 31.60
CA LEU A 190 -33.21 2.88 31.58
C LEU A 190 -32.24 3.97 32.07
N CYS A 191 -31.38 3.67 33.04
CA CYS A 191 -30.34 4.60 33.51
C CYS A 191 -29.36 4.98 32.39
N LEU A 192 -29.03 4.08 31.47
CA LEU A 192 -28.17 4.37 30.31
C LEU A 192 -28.82 5.41 29.39
N PHE A 193 -30.14 5.32 29.16
CA PHE A 193 -30.87 6.33 28.38
C PHE A 193 -30.91 7.68 29.09
N GLY A 194 -31.08 7.68 30.42
CA GLY A 194 -31.01 8.91 31.23
C GLY A 194 -29.64 9.59 31.14
N ALA A 195 -28.56 8.81 31.18
CA ALA A 195 -27.20 9.33 30.99
C ALA A 195 -26.99 9.90 29.58
N ALA A 196 -27.46 9.20 28.54
CA ALA A 196 -27.38 9.68 27.16
C ALA A 196 -28.15 11.00 26.97
N PHE A 197 -29.34 11.11 27.56
CA PHE A 197 -30.14 12.35 27.55
C PHE A 197 -29.44 13.49 28.30
N GLY A 198 -28.81 13.19 29.44
CA GLY A 198 -27.99 14.15 30.17
C GLY A 198 -26.83 14.70 29.34
N ILE A 199 -26.10 13.82 28.64
CA ILE A 199 -25.00 14.21 27.75
C ILE A 199 -25.50 15.12 26.63
N TRP A 200 -26.64 14.77 26.01
CA TRP A 200 -27.25 15.55 24.95
C TRP A 200 -27.58 16.99 25.41
N ILE A 201 -28.12 17.16 26.63
CA ILE A 201 -28.39 18.49 27.21
C ILE A 201 -27.10 19.27 27.47
N THR A 202 -26.03 18.61 27.91
CA THR A 202 -24.76 19.28 28.22
C THR A 202 -23.94 19.70 27.00
N GLY A 203 -24.35 19.34 25.78
CA GLY A 203 -23.74 19.84 24.54
C GLY A 203 -22.30 19.37 24.30
N HIS A 204 -21.92 18.24 24.87
CA HIS A 204 -20.63 17.61 24.58
C HIS A 204 -20.77 16.77 23.29
N GLU A 205 -20.35 17.34 22.16
CA GLU A 205 -20.08 16.64 20.89
C GLU A 205 -18.58 16.37 20.71
#